data_AF-A0A925RXW9-F1
#
_entry.id   AF-A0A925RXW9-F1
#
_cell.length_a   1.000
_cell.length_b   1.000
_cell.length_c   1.000
_cell.angle_alpha   90.00
_cell.angle_beta   90.00
_cell.angle_gamma   90.00
#
_symmetry.space_group_name_H-M   'P 1'
#
loop_
_entity.id
_entity.type
_entity.pdbx_description
1 polymer ?
#
loop_
_entity_poly.entity_id
_entity_poly.type
_entity_poly.pdbx_seq_one_letter_code
_entity_poly.pdbx_strand_id
1 'polypeptide(L)' 'MEFEPGDVVKIKSGGEKMTVESVDGSLVDCVWFDNKQVMRGTFDSIVLKKYEPGGLVASRGYSS' A
#
# COMPACT_ATOMS: atom_id res chain seq x y z
N MET A 1 10.88 3.49 -7.52
CA MET A 1 10.11 2.86 -6.43
C MET A 1 8.68 3.31 -6.66
N GLU A 2 7.95 2.57 -7.50
CA GLU A 2 6.59 2.94 -7.90
C GLU A 2 5.62 2.20 -6.96
N PHE A 3 4.85 3.00 -6.24
CA PHE A 3 3.61 2.53 -5.64
C PHE A 3 2.56 2.44 -6.76
N GLU A 4 1.67 1.49 -6.68
CA GLU A 4 0.58 1.30 -7.63
C GLU A 4 -0.75 1.25 -6.89
N PRO A 5 -1.86 1.72 -7.49
CA PRO A 5 -3.19 1.56 -6.94
C PRO A 5 -3.46 0.09 -6.55
N GLY A 6 -3.91 -0.13 -5.32
CA GLY A 6 -4.13 -1.46 -4.75
C GLY A 6 -2.98 -2.00 -3.90
N ASP A 7 -1.78 -1.41 -3.96
CA ASP A 7 -0.71 -1.75 -3.02
C ASP A 7 -1.12 -1.44 -1.58
N VAL A 8 -0.74 -2.31 -0.66
CA VAL A 8 -0.80 -2.00 0.77
C VAL A 8 0.52 -1.37 1.18
N VAL A 9 0.45 -0.18 1.75
CA VAL A 9 1.58 0.63 2.18
C VAL A 9 1.44 1.02 3.65
N LYS A 10 2.53 1.47 4.25
CA LYS A 10 2.57 1.98 5.63
C LYS A 10 3.59 3.10 5.73
N ILE A 11 3.37 4.04 6.65
CA ILE A 11 4.35 5.09 6.96
C ILE A 11 5.62 4.47 7.55
N LYS A 12 6.79 4.92 7.09
CA LYS A 12 8.12 4.44 7.54
C LYS A 12 8.29 4.61 9.05
N SER A 13 7.86 5.74 9.61
CA SER A 13 7.89 6.05 11.05
C SER A 13 6.98 5.17 11.92
N GLY A 14 6.07 4.40 11.31
CA GLY A 14 5.01 3.70 12.02
C GLY A 14 3.64 4.31 11.70
N GLY A 15 2.58 3.51 11.83
CA GLY A 15 1.22 3.86 11.41
C GLY A 15 0.37 2.64 11.07
N GLU A 16 -0.86 2.87 10.64
CA GLU A 16 -1.75 1.83 10.14
C GLU A 16 -1.36 1.39 8.72
N LYS A 17 -1.92 0.26 8.30
CA LYS A 17 -1.79 -0.22 6.92
C LYS A 17 -2.80 0.55 6.09
N MET A 18 -2.33 1.14 5.01
CA MET A 18 -3.13 1.92 4.09
C MET A 18 -3.07 1.29 2.71
N THR A 19 -4.11 1.50 1.91
CA THR A 19 -4.17 1.03 0.53
C THR A 19 -3.96 2.22 -0.39
N VAL A 20 -3.15 2.09 -1.42
CA VAL A 20 -2.95 3.14 -2.43
C VAL A 20 -4.22 3.25 -3.27
N GLU A 21 -4.85 4.42 -3.26
CA GLU A 21 -6.00 4.76 -4.11
C GLU A 21 -5.53 5.31 -5.46
N SER A 22 -4.49 6.15 -5.46
CA SER A 22 -3.92 6.77 -6.67
C SER A 22 -2.48 7.26 -6.42
N VAL A 23 -1.73 7.46 -7.50
CA VAL A 23 -0.36 7.99 -7.47
C VAL A 23 -0.24 9.10 -8.49
N ASP A 24 0.18 10.28 -8.05
CA ASP A 24 0.41 11.46 -8.88
C ASP A 24 1.83 11.99 -8.63
N GLY A 25 2.75 11.60 -9.52
CA GLY A 25 4.18 11.90 -9.38
C GLY A 25 4.77 11.33 -8.09
N SER A 26 5.11 12.21 -7.15
CA SER A 26 5.67 11.84 -5.83
C SER A 26 4.62 11.69 -4.74
N LEU A 27 3.37 12.10 -5.01
CA LEU A 27 2.27 12.04 -4.05
C LEU A 27 1.48 10.75 -4.25
N VAL A 28 1.15 10.11 -3.13
CA VAL A 28 0.43 8.84 -3.09
C VAL A 28 -0.80 9.06 -2.21
N ASP A 29 -1.96 8.99 -2.84
CA ASP A 29 -3.24 9.01 -2.14
C ASP A 29 -3.50 7.64 -1.54
N CYS A 30 -3.72 7.63 -0.23
CA CYS A 30 -3.91 6.42 0.55
C CYS A 30 -5.28 6.44 1.23
N VAL A 31 -5.91 5.28 1.30
CA VAL A 31 -7.16 5.04 2.00
C VAL A 31 -6.99 3.93 3.03
N TRP A 32 -7.52 4.11 4.24
CA TRP A 32 -7.53 3.09 5.28
C TRP A 32 -8.81 3.15 6.10
N PHE A 33 -9.05 2.11 6.89
CA PHE A 33 -10.17 2.06 7.81
C PHE A 33 -9.65 2.24 9.22
N ASP A 34 -10.10 3.32 9.88
CA ASP A 34 -9.92 3.51 11.32
C ASP A 34 -11.30 3.50 12.00
N ASN A 35 -11.49 2.67 13.02
CA ASN A 35 -12.75 2.60 13.78
C ASN A 35 -14.04 2.53 12.94
N LYS A 36 -14.02 1.76 11.83
CA LYS A 36 -15.13 1.62 10.84
C LYS A 36 -15.42 2.87 10.00
N GLN A 37 -14.55 3.87 10.06
CA GLN A 37 -14.61 5.06 9.21
C GLN A 37 -13.54 4.95 8.12
N VAL A 38 -13.89 5.38 6.91
CA VAL A 38 -12.95 5.48 5.80
C VAL A 38 -12.15 6.76 5.97
N MET A 39 -10.85 6.62 6.14
CA MET A 39 -9.91 7.73 6.22
C MET A 39 -9.12 7.80 4.92
N ARG A 40 -8.82 9.03 4.49
CA ARG A 40 -8.02 9.32 3.30
C ARG A 40 -6.89 10.26 3.66
N GLY A 41 -5.73 10.07 3.04
CA GLY A 41 -4.56 10.90 3.27
C GLY A 41 -3.58 10.81 2.13
N THR A 42 -3.04 11.96 1.75
CA THR A 42 -2.02 12.07 0.70
C THR A 42 -0.66 12.15 1.36
N PHE A 43 0.26 11.28 0.96
CA PHE A 43 1.61 11.21 1.51
C PHE A 43 2.65 11.21 0.40
N ASP A 44 3.83 11.72 0.69
CA ASP A 44 4.94 11.60 -0.24
C ASP A 44 5.43 10.14 -0.29
N SER A 45 5.71 9.64 -1.48
CA SER A 45 6.26 8.32 -1.74
C SER A 45 7.49 8.02 -0.86
N ILE A 46 8.30 9.04 -0.53
CA ILE A 46 9.49 8.87 0.31
C ILE A 46 9.17 8.50 1.76
N VAL A 47 7.98 8.83 2.28
CA VAL A 47 7.58 8.51 3.66
C VAL A 47 6.85 7.18 3.77
N LEU A 48 6.51 6.55 2.64
CA LEU A 48 5.80 5.29 2.57
C LEU A 48 6.75 4.11 2.35
N LYS A 49 6.34 2.93 2.80
CA LYS A 49 6.96 1.64 2.47
C LYS A 49 5.87 0.64 2.06
N LYS A 50 6.15 -0.18 1.04
CA LYS A 50 5.26 -1.29 0.68
C LYS A 50 5.18 -2.27 1.86
N TYR A 51 3.97 -2.71 2.16
CA TYR A 51 3.67 -3.72 3.15
C TYR A 51 3.14 -4.94 2.40
N GLU A 52 4.01 -5.92 2.20
CA GLU A 52 3.58 -7.21 1.68
C GLU A 52 3.14 -8.08 2.87
N PRO A 53 1.86 -8.48 2.96
CA PRO A 53 1.48 -9.56 3.87
C PRO A 53 2.17 -10.82 3.34
N GLY A 54 3.20 -11.28 4.04
CA GLY A 54 4.04 -12.38 3.58
C GLY A 54 3.21 -13.59 3.12
N GLY A 55 3.42 -13.99 1.86
CA GLY A 55 3.20 -15.36 1.41
C GLY A 55 1.88 -15.65 0.69
N LEU A 56 1.68 -15.07 -0.49
CA LEU A 56 1.31 -15.91 -1.62
C LEU A 56 2.50 -15.94 -2.56
N VAL A 57 3.42 -16.87 -2.28
CA VAL A 57 4.17 -17.49 -3.36
C VAL A 57 3.12 -17.98 -4.36
N ALA A 58 2.93 -17.25 -5.45
CA ALA A 58 2.36 -17.86 -6.64
C ALA A 58 3.37 -18.95 -7.01
N SER A 59 3.11 -20.17 -6.55
CA SER A 59 3.75 -21.38 -7.02
C SER A 59 3.57 -21.39 -8.53
N ARG A 60 4.60 -20.91 -9.22
CA ARG A 60 4.79 -21.06 -10.65
C ARG A 60 4.61 -22.53 -10.98
N GLY A 61 3.51 -22.83 -11.66
CA GLY A 61 3.34 -23.97 -12.56
C GLY A 61 3.45 -25.36 -11.92
N TYR A 62 2.32 -25.91 -11.51
CA TYR A 62 2.05 -27.29 -11.91
C TYR A 62 1.76 -27.26 -13.42
N SER A 63 2.72 -27.69 -14.23
CA SER A 63 2.44 -28.11 -15.60
C SER A 63 3.03 -29.50 -15.80
N SER A 64 2.14 -30.35 -16.29
CA SER A 64 2.15 -31.79 -16.54
C SER A 64 3.45 -32.48 -16.94
#